data_AF-A0A4R6SR84-F1
#
_entry.id   AF-A0A4R6SR84-F1
#
_cell.length_a   1.000
_cell.length_b   1.000
_cell.length_c   1.000
_cell.angle_alpha   90.00
_cell.angle_beta   90.00
_cell.angle_gamma   90.00
#
_symmetry.space_group_name_H-M   'P 1'
#
loop_
_entity.id
_entity.type
_entity.pdbx_description
1 polymer ?
#
loop_
_entity_poly.entity_id
_entity_poly.type
_entity_poly.pdbx_seq_one_letter_code
_entity_poly.pdbx_strand_id
1 'polypeptide(L)'
;MMSNLYKTAALFILLFCSVSFHAAAQTNKYKCMIQMTNYTGEGAYLVISLINSKGAYEKTLSVLGPDKQWYKTIKEWNKFYLKQPNVSAVTGASVTGGDRAVRVIEIDKSKINAGYKLRFESAVEDKAYHVKDLEIPLTTESLSAKSDGTGYIRYVRFSAN
;
A
#
# COMPACT_ATOMS: atom_id res chain seq x y z
N MET A 1 13.46 -10.14 60.12
CA MET A 1 14.28 -10.54 58.94
C MET A 1 13.44 -10.97 57.73
N MET A 2 12.23 -11.52 57.89
CA MET A 2 11.38 -11.97 56.75
C MET A 2 10.67 -10.86 55.95
N SER A 3 10.40 -9.68 56.51
CA SER A 3 9.61 -8.64 55.82
C SER A 3 10.33 -7.90 54.69
N ASN A 4 11.67 -7.87 54.70
CA ASN A 4 12.46 -7.25 53.63
C ASN A 4 12.68 -8.19 52.44
N LEU A 5 12.45 -9.50 52.60
CA LEU A 5 12.62 -10.49 51.55
C LEU A 5 11.45 -10.48 50.56
N TYR A 6 10.23 -10.17 51.02
CA TYR A 6 9.05 -10.02 50.16
C TYR A 6 9.08 -8.72 49.33
N LYS A 7 9.67 -7.65 49.88
CA LYS A 7 9.81 -6.37 49.17
C LYS A 7 10.85 -6.43 48.04
N THR A 8 11.92 -7.20 48.22
CA THR A 8 12.91 -7.45 47.16
C THR A 8 12.37 -8.42 46.12
N ALA A 9 11.60 -9.44 46.51
CA ALA A 9 10.94 -10.35 45.56
C ALA A 9 9.90 -9.64 44.67
N ALA A 10 9.15 -8.69 45.21
CA ALA A 10 8.17 -7.91 44.42
C ALA A 10 8.84 -6.97 43.39
N LEU A 11 10.05 -6.48 43.68
CA LEU A 11 10.80 -5.60 42.77
C LEU A 11 11.41 -6.37 41.58
N PHE A 12 11.72 -7.66 41.75
CA PHE A 12 12.24 -8.51 40.67
C PHE A 12 11.14 -9.02 39.72
N ILE A 13 9.90 -9.15 40.18
CA ILE A 13 8.76 -9.58 39.34
C ILE A 13 8.27 -8.44 38.42
N LEU A 14 8.46 -7.17 38.81
CA LEU A 14 8.09 -6.02 37.98
C LEU A 14 9.09 -5.73 36.84
N LEU A 15 10.30 -6.32 36.87
CA LEU A 15 11.37 -6.03 35.91
C LEU A 15 11.36 -6.96 34.68
N PHE A 16 10.49 -7.98 34.63
CA PHE A 16 10.54 -9.04 33.61
C PHE A 16 9.52 -8.94 32.47
N CYS A 17 8.70 -7.88 32.39
CA CYS A 17 7.58 -7.83 31.43
C CYS A 17 7.70 -6.82 30.27
N SER A 18 8.90 -6.34 29.94
CA SER A 18 9.11 -5.53 28.73
C SER A 18 10.18 -6.13 27.82
N VAL A 19 10.01 -7.40 27.46
CA VAL A 19 10.54 -7.88 26.18
C VAL A 19 9.68 -7.28 25.08
N SER A 20 10.04 -6.06 24.66
CA SER A 20 9.57 -5.49 23.40
C SER A 20 10.06 -6.42 22.29
N PHE A 21 9.18 -7.31 21.80
CA PHE A 21 9.42 -8.06 20.58
C PHE A 21 9.59 -7.05 19.44
N HIS A 22 10.83 -6.63 19.20
CA HIS A 22 11.21 -6.07 17.91
C HIS A 22 11.23 -7.25 16.94
N ALA A 23 10.05 -7.66 16.47
CA ALA A 23 9.96 -8.38 15.23
C ALA A 23 10.62 -7.45 14.19
N ALA A 24 11.83 -7.79 13.75
CA ALA A 24 12.45 -7.08 12.64
C ALA A 24 11.41 -7.06 11.51
N ALA A 25 10.97 -5.87 11.11
CA ALA A 25 9.95 -5.71 10.08
C ALA A 25 10.47 -6.36 8.80
N GLN A 26 10.07 -7.61 8.57
CA GLN A 26 10.47 -8.36 7.41
C GLN A 26 9.60 -7.90 6.25
N THR A 27 10.18 -7.08 5.40
CA THR A 27 9.54 -6.59 4.18
C THR A 27 9.80 -7.56 3.03
N ASN A 28 8.73 -7.96 2.35
CA ASN A 28 8.81 -8.67 1.07
C ASN A 28 8.69 -7.69 -0.08
N LYS A 29 9.43 -7.96 -1.17
CA LYS A 29 9.33 -7.23 -2.43
C LYS A 29 8.46 -8.02 -3.40
N TYR A 30 7.47 -7.35 -3.98
CA TYR A 30 6.61 -7.93 -5.01
C TYR A 30 6.69 -7.08 -6.28
N LYS A 31 6.88 -7.72 -7.42
CA LYS A 31 6.63 -7.08 -8.72
C LYS A 31 5.11 -7.02 -8.91
N CYS A 32 4.58 -5.81 -8.98
CA CYS A 32 3.21 -5.52 -9.36
C CYS A 32 3.19 -5.12 -10.82
N MET A 33 2.61 -5.96 -11.66
CA MET A 33 2.35 -5.66 -13.07
C MET A 33 0.93 -5.13 -13.20
N ILE A 34 0.79 -3.99 -13.86
CA ILE A 34 -0.49 -3.31 -14.10
C ILE A 34 -0.70 -3.26 -15.61
N GLN A 35 -1.77 -3.88 -16.08
CA GLN A 35 -2.20 -3.81 -17.47
C GLN A 35 -3.35 -2.80 -17.60
N MET A 36 -3.20 -1.81 -18.48
CA MET A 36 -4.23 -0.82 -18.72
C MET A 36 -5.32 -1.31 -19.69
N THR A 37 -6.52 -0.78 -19.56
CA THR A 37 -7.58 -0.91 -20.58
C THR A 37 -7.19 -0.12 -21.83
N ASN A 38 -7.78 -0.49 -22.97
CA ASN A 38 -7.57 0.23 -24.22
C ASN A 38 -8.46 1.48 -24.21
N TYR A 39 -7.94 2.59 -23.68
CA TYR A 39 -8.59 3.89 -23.71
C TYR A 39 -7.74 4.87 -24.54
N THR A 40 -8.36 5.93 -25.03
CA THR A 40 -7.66 7.00 -25.77
C THR A 40 -7.38 8.19 -24.86
N GLY A 41 -6.38 9.01 -25.14
CA GLY A 41 -6.04 10.22 -24.37
C GLY A 41 -4.73 10.10 -23.59
N GLU A 42 -4.52 11.04 -22.67
CA GLU A 42 -3.30 11.14 -21.87
C GLU A 42 -3.06 9.94 -20.95
N GLY A 43 -1.80 9.77 -20.52
CA GLY A 43 -1.43 8.70 -19.60
C GLY A 43 -2.12 8.82 -18.25
N ALA A 44 -2.67 7.71 -17.75
CA ALA A 44 -3.32 7.67 -16.45
C ALA A 44 -2.30 7.86 -15.32
N TYR A 45 -2.67 8.72 -14.37
CA TYR A 45 -2.09 8.74 -13.05
C TYR A 45 -2.63 7.54 -12.27
N LEU A 46 -1.73 6.79 -11.62
CA LEU A 46 -2.09 5.64 -10.80
C LEU A 46 -1.41 5.72 -9.45
N VAL A 47 -2.11 5.31 -8.41
CA VAL A 47 -1.55 5.22 -7.07
C VAL A 47 -1.84 3.85 -6.47
N ILE A 48 -0.82 3.22 -5.92
CA ILE A 48 -0.95 1.99 -5.13
C ILE A 48 -0.84 2.38 -3.66
N SER A 49 -1.91 2.15 -2.89
CA SER A 49 -1.98 2.45 -1.46
C SER A 49 -2.21 1.19 -0.63
N LEU A 50 -1.57 1.15 0.53
CA LEU A 50 -1.89 0.22 1.62
C LEU A 50 -3.04 0.82 2.44
N ILE A 51 -4.12 0.08 2.53
CA ILE A 51 -5.29 0.41 3.35
C ILE A 51 -5.30 -0.54 4.55
N ASN A 52 -5.43 0.01 5.75
CA ASN A 52 -5.46 -0.79 6.97
C ASN A 52 -6.80 -1.52 7.16
N SER A 53 -6.85 -2.41 8.16
CA SER A 53 -8.06 -3.20 8.48
C SER A 53 -9.28 -2.37 8.87
N LYS A 54 -9.09 -1.09 9.22
CA LYS A 54 -10.17 -0.12 9.51
C LYS A 54 -10.62 0.66 8.27
N GLY A 55 -10.05 0.39 7.10
CA GLY A 55 -10.37 1.05 5.84
C GLY A 55 -9.69 2.40 5.63
N ALA A 56 -8.74 2.80 6.49
CA ALA A 56 -8.01 4.05 6.38
C ALA A 56 -6.70 3.87 5.58
N TYR A 57 -6.28 4.92 4.87
CA TYR A 57 -4.97 4.98 4.23
C TYR A 57 -3.86 4.88 5.28
N GLU A 58 -2.93 3.96 5.07
CA GLU A 58 -1.77 3.78 5.93
C GLU A 58 -0.48 4.20 5.24
N LYS A 59 -0.29 3.83 3.96
CA LYS A 59 0.95 4.10 3.24
C LYS A 59 0.72 4.17 1.74
N THR A 60 1.39 5.09 1.05
CA THR A 60 1.53 5.05 -0.42
C THR A 60 2.71 4.16 -0.79
N LEU A 61 2.46 3.14 -1.62
CA LEU A 61 3.46 2.16 -2.04
C LEU A 61 4.13 2.57 -3.36
N SER A 62 3.38 3.14 -4.30
CA SER A 62 3.92 3.65 -5.56
C SER A 62 2.98 4.68 -6.18
N VAL A 63 3.56 5.62 -6.93
CA VAL A 63 2.85 6.60 -7.75
C VAL A 63 3.34 6.48 -9.20
N LEU A 64 2.43 6.39 -10.15
CA LEU A 64 2.71 6.49 -11.57
C LEU A 64 2.06 7.79 -12.05
N GLY A 65 2.87 8.71 -12.55
CA GLY A 65 2.51 10.11 -12.68
C GLY A 65 3.57 10.98 -12.01
N PRO A 66 4.54 11.50 -12.77
CA PRO A 66 5.69 12.21 -12.19
C PRO A 66 5.36 13.62 -11.74
N ASP A 67 4.34 14.25 -12.33
CA ASP A 67 4.06 15.66 -12.13
C ASP A 67 3.01 15.88 -11.03
N LYS A 68 3.47 16.51 -9.94
CA LYS A 68 2.69 16.73 -8.73
C LYS A 68 1.48 17.65 -8.95
N GLN A 69 1.49 18.51 -9.97
CA GLN A 69 0.33 19.38 -10.24
C GLN A 69 -0.94 18.57 -10.54
N TRP A 70 -0.76 17.34 -11.01
CA TRP A 70 -1.83 16.40 -11.36
C TRP A 70 -2.25 15.50 -10.20
N TYR A 71 -1.58 15.52 -9.04
CA TYR A 71 -1.96 14.66 -7.90
C TYR A 71 -3.38 14.97 -7.40
N LYS A 72 -3.85 16.20 -7.57
CA LYS A 72 -5.23 16.62 -7.27
C LYS A 72 -6.31 15.86 -8.03
N THR A 73 -5.97 15.19 -9.14
CA THR A 73 -6.93 14.38 -9.92
C THR A 73 -7.26 13.07 -9.20
N ILE A 74 -6.31 12.54 -8.41
CA ILE A 74 -6.49 11.36 -7.56
C ILE A 74 -7.02 11.82 -6.19
N LYS A 75 -8.30 12.21 -6.16
CA LYS A 75 -8.88 13.06 -5.09
C LYS A 75 -8.75 12.47 -3.69
N GLU A 76 -9.07 11.20 -3.46
CA GLU A 76 -9.07 10.60 -2.11
C GLU A 76 -7.64 10.37 -1.61
N TRP A 77 -6.76 9.79 -2.44
CA TRP A 77 -5.36 9.70 -2.08
C TRP A 77 -4.72 11.07 -1.86
N ASN A 78 -5.03 12.09 -2.67
CA ASN A 78 -4.42 13.42 -2.50
C ASN A 78 -4.75 14.04 -1.13
N LYS A 79 -5.95 13.80 -0.58
CA LYS A 79 -6.30 14.23 0.79
C LYS A 79 -5.39 13.57 1.83
N PHE A 80 -5.01 12.31 1.62
CA PHE A 80 -4.04 11.60 2.47
C PHE A 80 -2.62 12.14 2.26
N TYR A 81 -2.20 12.28 1.00
CA TYR A 81 -0.89 12.80 0.61
C TYR A 81 -0.60 14.18 1.19
N LEU A 82 -1.55 15.12 1.14
CA LEU A 82 -1.36 16.47 1.68
C LEU A 82 -1.14 16.50 3.20
N LYS A 83 -1.63 15.48 3.94
CA LYS A 83 -1.38 15.34 5.38
C LYS A 83 -0.04 14.68 5.67
N GLN A 84 0.48 13.88 4.74
CA GLN A 84 1.73 13.13 4.87
C GLN A 84 2.49 13.13 3.53
N PRO A 85 3.09 14.26 3.12
CA PRO A 85 3.70 14.40 1.79
C PRO A 85 5.02 13.63 1.63
N ASN A 86 5.63 13.21 2.74
CA ASN A 86 6.92 12.50 2.79
C ASN A 86 6.76 10.98 2.68
N VAL A 87 5.96 10.51 1.72
CA VAL A 87 5.89 9.08 1.47
C VAL A 87 6.99 8.72 0.48
N SER A 88 7.91 7.83 0.89
CA SER A 88 8.94 7.19 0.06
C SER A 88 8.36 6.29 -1.04
N ALA A 89 7.30 6.75 -1.71
CA ALA A 89 6.70 6.07 -2.83
C ALA A 89 7.60 6.24 -4.05
N VAL A 90 7.88 5.13 -4.73
CA VAL A 90 8.61 5.17 -6.00
C VAL A 90 7.69 5.79 -7.05
N THR A 91 8.07 6.98 -7.52
CA THR A 91 7.41 7.68 -8.62
C THR A 91 7.94 7.17 -9.96
N GLY A 92 7.06 6.92 -10.91
CA GLY A 92 7.45 6.69 -12.31
C GLY A 92 6.48 7.33 -13.30
N ALA A 93 6.67 7.09 -14.59
CA ALA A 93 5.82 7.63 -15.64
C ALA A 93 4.33 7.22 -15.45
N SER A 94 3.41 8.09 -15.88
CA SER A 94 2.01 7.75 -16.10
C SER A 94 1.88 6.66 -17.17
N VAL A 95 0.71 6.02 -17.27
CA VAL A 95 0.54 4.81 -18.11
C VAL A 95 -0.59 4.99 -19.11
N THR A 96 -0.26 4.99 -20.39
CA THR A 96 -1.21 5.15 -21.50
C THR A 96 -2.15 3.96 -21.63
N GLY A 97 -3.28 4.15 -22.31
CA GLY A 97 -4.21 3.08 -22.62
C GLY A 97 -3.56 1.95 -23.42
N GLY A 98 -3.84 0.71 -23.02
CA GLY A 98 -3.26 -0.51 -23.60
C GLY A 98 -1.86 -0.85 -23.11
N ASP A 99 -1.12 0.11 -22.55
CA ASP A 99 0.23 -0.11 -22.05
C ASP A 99 0.25 -0.90 -20.74
N ARG A 100 1.46 -1.30 -20.35
CA ARG A 100 1.74 -2.04 -19.12
C ARG A 100 2.82 -1.32 -18.32
N ALA A 101 2.61 -1.23 -17.02
CA ALA A 101 3.62 -0.78 -16.06
C ALA A 101 4.00 -1.90 -15.09
N VAL A 102 5.24 -1.85 -14.60
CA VAL A 102 5.72 -2.74 -13.53
C VAL A 102 6.31 -1.88 -12.42
N ARG A 103 5.93 -2.18 -11.18
CA ARG A 103 6.47 -1.54 -9.97
C ARG A 103 6.88 -2.60 -8.96
N VAL A 104 8.00 -2.39 -8.29
CA VAL A 104 8.34 -3.18 -7.11
C VAL A 104 7.72 -2.47 -5.92
N ILE A 105 6.84 -3.16 -5.21
CA ILE A 105 6.24 -2.68 -3.97
C ILE A 105 6.79 -3.47 -2.80
N GLU A 106 7.00 -2.76 -1.69
CA GLU A 106 7.52 -3.29 -0.44
C GLU A 106 6.39 -3.45 0.57
N ILE A 107 6.15 -4.69 1.00
CA ILE A 107 5.05 -5.05 1.90
C ILE A 107 5.63 -5.72 3.14
N ASP A 108 5.35 -5.15 4.31
CA ASP A 108 5.65 -5.79 5.59
C ASP A 108 4.82 -7.07 5.73
N LYS A 109 5.50 -8.20 5.99
CA LYS A 109 4.87 -9.51 6.18
C LYS A 109 3.77 -9.49 7.23
N SER A 110 3.89 -8.67 8.27
CA SER A 110 2.89 -8.55 9.35
C SER A 110 1.53 -8.05 8.87
N LYS A 111 1.48 -7.43 7.68
CA LYS A 111 0.26 -6.87 7.08
C LYS A 111 -0.48 -7.89 6.20
N ILE A 112 0.21 -8.94 5.76
CA ILE A 112 -0.37 -9.98 4.90
C ILE A 112 -1.28 -10.88 5.74
N ASN A 113 -2.49 -11.15 5.24
CA ASN A 113 -3.55 -11.88 5.94
C ASN A 113 -4.04 -11.22 7.25
N ALA A 114 -3.71 -9.93 7.47
CA ALA A 114 -4.08 -9.18 8.68
C ALA A 114 -5.28 -8.23 8.47
N GLY A 115 -6.10 -8.46 7.44
CA GLY A 115 -7.26 -7.62 7.10
C GLY A 115 -6.94 -6.34 6.33
N TYR A 116 -5.67 -6.14 5.96
CA TYR A 116 -5.24 -5.04 5.10
C TYR A 116 -5.71 -5.22 3.66
N LYS A 117 -5.66 -4.14 2.88
CA LYS A 117 -5.96 -4.16 1.44
C LYS A 117 -4.93 -3.39 0.64
N LEU A 118 -4.79 -3.76 -0.62
CA LEU A 118 -4.17 -2.92 -1.63
C LEU A 118 -5.28 -2.20 -2.40
N ARG A 119 -5.18 -0.89 -2.50
CA ARG A 119 -6.08 -0.06 -3.32
C ARG A 119 -5.27 0.57 -4.45
N PHE A 120 -5.83 0.47 -5.64
CA PHE A 120 -5.35 1.10 -6.85
C PHE A 120 -6.36 2.19 -7.24
N GLU A 121 -5.87 3.41 -7.28
CA GLU A 121 -6.61 4.57 -7.75
C GLU A 121 -6.08 4.97 -9.12
N SER A 122 -6.98 5.39 -10.01
CA SER A 122 -6.61 5.84 -11.35
C SER A 122 -7.37 7.09 -11.78
N ALA A 123 -6.71 7.98 -12.52
CA ALA A 123 -7.37 9.08 -13.22
C ALA A 123 -6.60 9.40 -14.50
N VAL A 124 -7.33 9.72 -15.56
CA VAL A 124 -6.77 10.36 -16.76
C VAL A 124 -7.17 11.84 -16.70
N GLU A 125 -6.26 12.71 -17.14
CA GLU A 125 -6.51 14.16 -17.22
C GLU A 125 -7.83 14.43 -17.96
N ASP A 126 -8.66 15.29 -17.37
CA ASP A 126 -10.00 15.65 -17.87
C ASP A 126 -10.97 14.48 -18.09
N LYS A 127 -10.73 13.32 -17.47
CA LYS A 127 -11.63 12.16 -17.54
C LYS A 127 -12.04 11.66 -16.16
N ALA A 128 -12.62 10.46 -16.12
CA ALA A 128 -13.11 9.84 -14.92
C ALA A 128 -11.97 9.62 -13.91
N TYR A 129 -12.32 9.67 -12.63
CA TYR A 129 -11.45 9.25 -11.54
C TYR A 129 -12.06 8.03 -10.88
N HIS A 130 -11.27 6.97 -10.73
CA HIS A 130 -11.68 5.72 -10.12
C HIS A 130 -10.95 5.52 -8.79
N VAL A 131 -11.64 5.80 -7.68
CA VAL A 131 -11.12 5.62 -6.30
C VAL A 131 -10.77 4.15 -6.02
N LYS A 132 -11.54 3.23 -6.57
CA LYS A 132 -11.33 1.79 -6.44
C LYS A 132 -11.34 1.17 -7.81
N ASP A 133 -10.44 1.64 -8.68
CA ASP A 133 -10.21 0.96 -9.96
C ASP A 133 -9.91 -0.52 -9.69
N LEU A 134 -9.11 -0.78 -8.66
CA LEU A 134 -9.00 -2.08 -8.00
C LEU A 134 -8.85 -1.93 -6.48
N GLU A 135 -9.51 -2.80 -5.70
CA GLU A 135 -9.25 -2.96 -4.26
C GLU A 135 -9.27 -4.45 -3.92
N ILE A 136 -8.15 -4.99 -3.45
CA ILE A 136 -8.02 -6.41 -3.12
C ILE A 136 -7.58 -6.60 -1.67
N PRO A 137 -8.07 -7.66 -0.97
CA PRO A 137 -7.49 -8.08 0.30
C PRO A 137 -5.99 -8.30 0.15
N LEU A 138 -5.18 -7.91 1.13
CA LEU A 138 -3.75 -8.20 1.15
C LEU A 138 -3.54 -9.59 1.76
N THR A 139 -3.56 -10.62 0.92
CA THR A 139 -3.47 -12.02 1.33
C THR A 139 -2.45 -12.76 0.47
N THR A 140 -1.99 -13.93 0.92
CA THR A 140 -1.09 -14.76 0.12
C THR A 140 -1.71 -15.15 -1.22
N GLU A 141 -3.02 -15.44 -1.22
CA GLU A 141 -3.79 -15.82 -2.41
C GLU A 141 -3.88 -14.67 -3.41
N SER A 142 -4.29 -13.47 -2.97
CA SER A 142 -4.40 -12.31 -3.84
C SER A 142 -3.05 -11.84 -4.39
N LEU A 143 -1.95 -12.03 -3.65
CA LEU A 143 -0.59 -11.79 -4.12
C LEU A 143 -0.07 -12.86 -5.10
N SER A 144 -0.87 -13.88 -5.40
CA SER A 144 -0.58 -14.91 -6.42
C SER A 144 -1.60 -14.90 -7.56
N ALA A 145 -2.66 -14.09 -7.46
CA ALA A 145 -3.78 -14.08 -8.39
C ALA A 145 -3.65 -12.98 -9.46
N LYS A 146 -4.43 -13.14 -10.53
CA LYS A 146 -4.81 -12.03 -11.42
C LYS A 146 -6.06 -11.38 -10.83
N SER A 147 -6.04 -10.06 -10.67
CA SER A 147 -7.21 -9.31 -10.20
C SER A 147 -7.62 -8.28 -11.23
N ASP A 148 -8.86 -8.38 -11.70
CA ASP A 148 -9.39 -7.50 -12.74
C ASP A 148 -9.82 -6.16 -12.15
N GLY A 149 -9.46 -5.08 -12.84
CA GLY A 149 -9.88 -3.72 -12.46
C GLY A 149 -11.25 -3.37 -13.04
N THR A 150 -11.72 -2.16 -12.70
CA THR A 150 -13.08 -1.70 -13.02
C THR A 150 -13.11 -0.42 -13.86
N GLY A 151 -11.95 0.21 -14.07
CA GLY A 151 -11.80 1.48 -14.79
C GLY A 151 -10.65 1.44 -15.81
N TYR A 152 -9.62 2.24 -15.61
CA TYR A 152 -8.45 2.30 -16.49
C TYR A 152 -7.51 1.11 -16.33
N ILE A 153 -7.57 0.42 -15.19
CA ILE A 153 -6.83 -0.84 -14.99
C ILE A 153 -7.67 -1.98 -15.55
N ARG A 154 -7.11 -2.73 -16.51
CA ARG A 154 -7.72 -3.97 -16.98
C ARG A 154 -7.52 -5.07 -15.95
N TYR A 155 -6.28 -5.27 -15.50
CA TYR A 155 -5.96 -6.20 -14.42
C TYR A 155 -4.59 -5.90 -13.81
N VAL A 156 -4.34 -6.45 -12.62
CA VAL A 156 -3.02 -6.53 -12.01
C VAL A 156 -2.60 -7.97 -11.78
N ARG A 157 -1.28 -8.21 -11.75
CA ARG A 157 -0.69 -9.47 -11.28
C ARG A 157 0.50 -9.18 -10.39
N PHE A 158 0.74 -10.07 -9.44
CA PHE A 158 1.88 -10.01 -8.56
C PHE A 158 2.81 -11.21 -8.80
N SER A 159 4.10 -11.00 -8.59
CA SER A 159 5.07 -12.08 -8.45
C SER A 159 6.11 -11.69 -7.40
N ALA A 160 6.78 -12.69 -6.82
CA ALA A 160 7.99 -12.43 -6.04
C ALA A 160 9.00 -11.66 -6.93
N ASN A 161 9.70 -10.68 -6.33
CA ASN A 161 10.68 -9.85 -7.05
C ASN A 161 12.06 -10.47 -7.10
#